data_AF-A0A227J3I2-F1
#
_entry.id   AF-A0A227J3I2-F1
#
_cell.length_a   1.000
_cell.length_b   1.000
_cell.length_c   1.000
_cell.angle_alpha   90.00
_cell.angle_beta   90.00
_cell.angle_gamma   90.00
#
_symmetry.space_group_name_H-M   'P 1'
#
loop_
_entity.id
_entity.type
_entity.pdbx_description
1 polymer ?
#
loop_
_entity_poly.entity_id
_entity_poly.type
_entity_poly.pdbx_seq_one_letter_code
_entity_poly.pdbx_strand_id
1 'polypeptide(L)'
;GALNEGDGRWTIIDEENFCIKAPSGLDLTPNDDTDNGDNGGLSQIGLTIYARVNDLGEDSVEKDATEIRQTDVVLEFPTVLTPQTSVAAEIDVTDDVQI
;
A
#
# COMPACT_ATOMS: atom_id res chain seq x y z
N GLY A 1 -13.80 4.02 -2.74
CA GLY A 1 -13.64 2.69 -2.13
C GLY A 1 -13.64 1.57 -3.17
N ALA A 2 -13.86 0.32 -2.75
CA ALA A 2 -13.97 -0.83 -3.63
C ALA A 2 -15.20 -1.71 -3.30
N LEU A 3 -15.77 -2.32 -4.32
CA LEU A 3 -16.84 -3.31 -4.22
C LEU A 3 -16.22 -4.72 -4.12
N ASN A 4 -16.61 -5.49 -3.10
CA ASN A 4 -16.26 -6.91 -2.99
C ASN A 4 -17.20 -7.72 -3.88
N GLU A 5 -16.65 -8.48 -4.82
CA GLU A 5 -17.42 -9.35 -5.72
C GLU A 5 -17.41 -10.82 -5.28
N GLY A 6 -16.72 -11.15 -4.19
CA GLY A 6 -16.43 -12.52 -3.76
C GLY A 6 -15.09 -13.03 -4.29
N ASP A 7 -14.65 -14.19 -3.79
CA ASP A 7 -13.47 -14.92 -4.28
C ASP A 7 -12.16 -14.10 -4.35
N GLY A 8 -12.02 -13.11 -3.47
CA GLY A 8 -10.86 -12.23 -3.43
C GLY A 8 -10.84 -11.15 -4.53
N ARG A 9 -11.90 -11.02 -5.32
CA ARG A 9 -12.02 -9.99 -6.37
C ARG A 9 -12.67 -8.71 -5.82
N TRP A 10 -12.02 -7.60 -6.11
CA TRP A 10 -12.48 -6.28 -5.73
C TRP A 10 -12.43 -5.34 -6.94
N THR A 11 -13.51 -4.61 -7.17
CA THR A 11 -13.58 -3.56 -8.19
C THR A 11 -13.48 -2.20 -7.52
N ILE A 12 -12.42 -1.44 -7.82
CA ILE A 12 -12.27 -0.07 -7.33
C ILE A 12 -13.29 0.80 -8.08
N ILE A 13 -14.17 1.45 -7.32
CA ILE A 13 -15.27 2.29 -7.84
C ILE A 13 -15.07 3.77 -7.54
N ASP A 14 -14.13 4.08 -6.66
CA ASP A 14 -13.76 5.43 -6.25
C ASP A 14 -12.32 5.36 -5.72
N GLU A 15 -11.38 5.89 -6.50
CA GLU A 15 -9.95 5.77 -6.25
C GLU A 15 -9.50 6.65 -5.07
N GLU A 16 -10.10 7.83 -4.89
CA GLU A 16 -9.75 8.78 -3.84
C GLU A 16 -10.02 8.21 -2.43
N ASN A 17 -11.03 7.35 -2.33
CA ASN A 17 -11.38 6.67 -1.06
C ASN A 17 -11.01 5.17 -1.07
N PHE A 18 -10.11 4.72 -1.93
CA PHE A 18 -9.59 3.35 -1.87
C PHE A 18 -8.35 3.26 -0.99
N CYS A 19 -8.35 2.31 -0.06
CA CYS A 19 -7.22 2.07 0.84
C CYS A 19 -7.20 0.60 1.28
N ILE A 20 -6.01 -0.02 1.25
CA ILE A 20 -5.75 -1.32 1.86
C ILE A 20 -5.08 -1.07 3.21
N LYS A 21 -5.68 -1.60 4.28
CA LYS A 21 -5.14 -1.53 5.65
C LYS A 21 -5.02 -2.94 6.21
N ALA A 22 -3.83 -3.28 6.70
CA ALA A 22 -3.59 -4.51 7.45
C ALA A 22 -3.00 -4.14 8.83
N PRO A 23 -3.82 -3.63 9.77
CA PRO A 23 -3.36 -3.41 11.15
C PRO A 23 -2.94 -4.76 11.76
N SER A 24 -1.72 -4.80 12.31
CA SER A 24 -1.02 -6.02 12.78
C SER A 24 -0.68 -7.03 11.68
N GLY A 25 -0.51 -6.57 10.44
CA GLY A 25 0.05 -7.37 9.35
C GLY A 25 -0.61 -8.73 9.17
N LEU A 26 -1.92 -8.76 8.89
CA LEU A 26 -2.64 -10.02 8.62
C LEU A 26 -2.33 -11.16 9.61
N ASP A 27 -2.23 -10.83 10.90
CA ASP A 27 -2.17 -11.82 11.96
C ASP A 27 -3.44 -12.70 11.90
N LEU A 28 -3.27 -13.97 11.51
CA LEU A 28 -4.35 -14.94 11.36
C LEU A 28 -4.81 -15.49 12.72
N THR A 29 -3.94 -15.47 13.73
CA THR A 29 -4.24 -15.89 15.10
C THR A 29 -3.94 -14.79 16.11
N PRO A 30 -4.93 -13.90 16.37
CA PRO A 30 -4.74 -12.76 17.25
C PRO A 30 -4.11 -13.10 18.61
N ASN A 31 -2.98 -12.46 18.92
CA ASN A 31 -2.18 -12.64 20.15
C ASN A 31 -1.46 -14.00 20.28
N ASP A 32 -1.33 -14.75 19.19
CA ASP A 32 -0.56 -15.99 19.12
C ASP A 32 0.56 -15.85 18.09
N ASP A 33 1.72 -15.39 18.52
CA ASP A 33 2.87 -15.18 17.62
C ASP A 33 3.54 -16.51 17.20
N THR A 34 2.99 -17.68 17.55
CA THR A 34 3.57 -18.97 17.15
C THR A 34 3.38 -19.28 15.67
N ASP A 35 2.41 -18.65 15.00
CA ASP A 35 2.17 -18.74 13.56
C ASP A 35 2.81 -17.60 12.75
N ASN A 36 3.40 -16.59 13.41
CA ASN A 36 4.13 -15.48 12.77
C ASN A 36 5.35 -15.93 11.94
N GLY A 37 5.75 -17.19 12.03
CA GLY A 37 6.55 -17.93 11.05
C GLY A 37 7.97 -17.41 10.76
N ASP A 38 8.71 -18.20 9.97
CA ASP A 38 10.13 -17.97 9.58
C ASP A 38 10.37 -16.71 8.73
N ASN A 39 9.33 -15.91 8.41
CA ASN A 39 9.42 -14.72 7.57
C ASN A 39 9.85 -13.46 8.35
N GLY A 40 10.44 -13.65 9.55
CA GLY A 40 10.95 -12.55 10.37
C GLY A 40 9.89 -11.64 10.98
N GLY A 41 8.65 -12.12 11.17
CA GLY A 41 7.54 -11.30 11.68
C GLY A 41 6.91 -10.37 10.64
N LEU A 42 6.98 -10.75 9.35
CA LEU A 42 6.34 -10.07 8.24
C LEU A 42 5.28 -10.95 7.58
N SER A 43 4.12 -10.36 7.28
CA SER A 43 3.10 -10.94 6.41
C SER A 43 3.05 -10.26 5.05
N GLN A 44 2.40 -10.90 4.09
CA GLN A 44 2.37 -10.44 2.71
C GLN A 44 0.94 -10.49 2.14
N ILE A 45 0.57 -9.43 1.39
CA ILE A 45 -0.59 -9.42 0.51
C ILE A 45 -0.09 -9.41 -0.92
N GLY A 46 -0.29 -10.52 -1.64
CA GLY A 46 -0.12 -10.57 -3.08
C GLY A 46 -1.32 -9.92 -3.78
N LEU A 47 -1.03 -9.01 -4.72
CA LEU A 47 -2.01 -8.32 -5.54
C LEU A 47 -1.66 -8.51 -7.01
N THR A 48 -2.64 -8.94 -7.81
CA THR A 48 -2.57 -8.85 -9.27
C THR A 48 -3.52 -7.74 -9.70
N ILE A 49 -2.96 -6.66 -10.24
CA ILE A 49 -3.71 -5.48 -10.66
C ILE A 49 -3.88 -5.51 -12.17
N TYR A 50 -5.13 -5.39 -12.62
CA TYR A 50 -5.47 -5.18 -14.02
C TYR A 50 -5.93 -3.75 -14.23
N ALA A 51 -5.25 -3.02 -15.11
CA ALA A 51 -5.62 -1.65 -15.47
C ALA A 51 -5.83 -1.53 -16.97
N ARG A 52 -6.88 -0.82 -17.37
CA ARG A 52 -7.08 -0.41 -18.76
C ARG A 52 -6.28 0.86 -18.99
N VAL A 53 -5.19 0.75 -19.74
CA VAL A 53 -4.33 1.89 -20.08
C VAL A 53 -4.69 2.36 -21.47
N ASN A 54 -5.01 3.65 -21.58
CA ASN A 54 -5.27 4.29 -22.86
C ASN A 54 -4.06 5.16 -23.22
N ASP A 55 -3.41 4.78 -24.31
CA ASP A 55 -2.38 5.59 -24.96
C ASP A 55 -3.06 6.53 -25.94
N LEU A 56 -3.06 7.82 -25.62
CA LEU A 56 -3.62 8.87 -26.45
C LEU A 56 -2.51 9.29 -27.40
N GLY A 57 -2.59 8.86 -28.66
CA GLY A 57 -1.51 9.03 -29.63
C GLY A 57 -1.02 10.49 -29.66
N GLU A 58 0.30 10.68 -29.76
CA GLU A 58 0.87 12.02 -29.55
C GLU A 58 0.64 12.97 -30.75
N ASP A 59 0.33 12.44 -31.93
CA ASP A 59 0.14 13.23 -33.15
C ASP A 59 -0.88 12.63 -34.14
N SER A 60 -0.93 13.15 -35.37
CA SER A 60 -1.85 12.68 -36.42
C SER A 60 -1.42 11.37 -37.09
N VAL A 61 -0.26 10.82 -36.72
CA VAL A 61 0.35 9.61 -37.27
C VAL A 61 0.18 8.45 -36.29
N GLU A 62 0.39 8.67 -35.00
CA GLU A 62 0.15 7.68 -33.96
C GLU A 62 -1.35 7.58 -33.62
N LYS A 63 -1.87 6.35 -33.61
CA LYS A 63 -3.28 6.09 -33.28
C LYS A 63 -3.44 5.74 -31.83
N ASP A 64 -4.54 6.19 -31.24
CA ASP A 64 -4.98 5.76 -29.92
C ASP A 64 -5.01 4.23 -29.81
N ALA A 65 -4.45 3.75 -28.70
CA ALA A 65 -4.43 2.33 -28.37
C ALA A 65 -4.91 2.14 -26.94
N THR A 66 -5.76 1.15 -26.72
CA THR A 66 -6.16 0.76 -25.37
C THR A 66 -5.81 -0.70 -25.12
N GLU A 67 -5.03 -0.92 -24.06
CA GLU A 67 -4.60 -2.26 -23.66
C GLU A 67 -4.91 -2.53 -22.19
N ILE A 68 -5.05 -3.81 -21.84
CA ILE A 68 -5.05 -4.23 -20.44
C ILE A 68 -3.60 -4.49 -20.02
N ARG A 69 -3.17 -3.82 -18.95
CA ARG A 69 -1.87 -4.04 -18.32
C ARG A 69 -2.07 -4.78 -17.00
N GLN A 70 -1.24 -5.80 -16.80
CA GLN A 70 -1.16 -6.54 -15.55
C GLN A 70 0.11 -6.10 -14.81
N THR A 71 -0.03 -5.90 -13.51
CA THR A 71 1.09 -5.71 -12.60
C THR A 71 0.88 -6.56 -11.37
N ASP A 72 1.91 -7.30 -10.97
CA ASP A 72 1.92 -8.04 -9.71
C ASP A 72 2.67 -7.24 -8.65
N VAL A 73 2.06 -7.06 -7.49
CA VAL A 73 2.59 -6.30 -6.35
C VAL A 73 2.50 -7.17 -5.11
N VAL A 74 3.54 -7.14 -4.29
CA VAL A 74 3.52 -7.73 -2.94
C VAL A 74 3.60 -6.60 -1.93
N LEU A 75 2.60 -6.50 -1.06
CA LEU A 75 2.61 -5.59 0.08
C LEU A 75 3.09 -6.36 1.31
N GLU A 76 4.15 -5.91 1.96
CA GLU A 76 4.66 -6.52 3.18
C GLU A 76 4.23 -5.71 4.40
N PHE A 77 3.78 -6.39 5.46
CA PHE A 77 3.34 -5.77 6.70
C PHE A 77 4.02 -6.44 7.89
N PRO A 78 4.48 -5.67 8.89
CA PRO A 78 4.91 -6.25 10.15
C PRO A 78 3.72 -6.81 10.91
N THR A 79 3.87 -8.02 11.47
CA THR A 79 2.85 -8.64 12.33
C THR A 79 2.78 -7.94 13.69
N VAL A 80 3.91 -7.38 14.14
CA VAL A 80 4.02 -6.61 15.39
C VAL A 80 4.31 -5.14 15.08
N LEU A 81 3.41 -4.25 15.52
CA LEU A 81 3.60 -2.81 15.46
C LEU A 81 4.13 -2.29 16.80
N THR A 82 5.45 -2.19 16.94
CA THR A 82 6.05 -1.44 18.06
C THR A 82 5.94 0.06 17.80
N PRO A 83 5.28 0.84 18.68
CA PRO A 83 5.23 2.29 18.56
C PRO A 83 6.65 2.87 18.52
N GLN A 84 7.01 3.54 17.44
CA GLN A 84 8.22 4.33 17.37
C GLN A 84 7.88 5.76 17.80
N THR A 85 8.41 6.20 18.93
CA THR A 85 8.38 7.63 19.27
C THR A 85 9.45 8.32 18.44
N SER A 86 9.07 8.94 17.32
CA SER A 86 9.96 9.83 16.58
C SER A 86 9.76 11.27 17.04
N VAL A 87 10.84 11.96 17.42
CA VAL A 87 10.81 13.43 17.57
C VAL A 87 10.79 14.03 16.16
N ALA A 88 9.68 14.67 15.79
CA ALA A 88 9.47 15.20 14.43
C ALA A 88 10.42 16.37 14.10
N ALA A 89 10.88 17.09 15.11
CA ALA A 89 11.94 18.09 15.05
C ALA A 89 12.40 18.43 16.47
N GLU A 90 13.71 18.54 16.67
CA GLU A 90 14.31 19.13 17.86
C GLU A 90 14.70 20.57 17.51
N ILE A 91 14.19 21.56 18.26
CA ILE A 91 14.57 22.96 18.08
C ILE A 91 15.57 23.29 19.20
N ASP A 92 16.84 23.36 18.85
CA ASP A 92 17.87 23.92 19.73
C ASP A 92 17.82 25.45 19.63
N VAL A 93 17.46 26.11 20.73
CA VAL A 93 17.58 27.56 20.88
C VAL A 93 18.96 27.85 21.47
N THR A 94 19.90 28.24 20.62
CA THR A 94 21.21 28.74 21.07
C THR A 94 21.07 30.20 21.52
N ASP A 95 21.71 30.59 22.62
CA ASP A 95 21.69 31.94 23.22
C ASP A 95 22.26 33.08 22.35
N ASP A 96 22.62 32.80 21.09
CA ASP A 96 23.22 33.76 20.16
C ASP A 96 22.19 34.67 19.44
N VAL A 97 20.89 34.49 19.70
CA VAL A 97 19.86 35.42 19.20
C VAL A 97 19.79 36.65 20.09
N GLN A 98 20.61 37.65 19.78
CA GLN A 98 20.41 39.03 20.27
C GLN A 98 19.13 39.58 19.62
N ILE A 99 18.13 39.92 20.44
CA ILE A 99 16.93 40.68 20.02
C ILE A 99 17.27 42.16 19.90
#